data_AF-A0A7C2LMP7-F1
#
_entry.id   AF-A0A7C2LMP7-F1
#
_cell.length_a   1.000
_cell.length_b   1.000
_cell.length_c   1.000
_cell.angle_alpha   90.00
_cell.angle_beta   90.00
_cell.angle_gamma   90.00
#
_symmetry.space_group_name_H-M   'P 1'
#
loop_
_entity.id
_entity.type
_entity.pdbx_description
1 polymer ?
#
loop_
_entity_poly.entity_id
_entity_poly.type
_entity_poly.pdbx_seq_one_letter_code
_entity_poly.pdbx_strand_id
1 'polypeptide(L)'
;MVDRDRITYYPNGRWKGGGIIPSALRTVDDLSDWIGRFVDFCRQLGKTYTLFSRNDGELIGQEKATLSVSLRELAGGLFVFRRYLTPEAPAAFNAVENERRVSFSITVETTTWCGWGFLPFAHIPERDGFARWYNEVLLYRLGDTLRVLADAQKDGTVSDTERNSMIAVVEQVAAEVLSIDRALVTGYVSG
;
A
#
# COMPACT_ATOMS: atom_id res chain seq x y z
N MET A 1 -8.03 -21.40 6.06
CA MET A 1 -6.99 -20.86 5.16
C MET A 1 -7.47 -19.52 4.62
N VAL A 2 -6.71 -18.45 4.80
CA VAL A 2 -6.92 -17.22 4.01
C VAL A 2 -6.31 -17.49 2.65
N ASP A 3 -7.06 -17.24 1.58
CA ASP A 3 -6.52 -17.30 0.22
C ASP A 3 -5.43 -16.21 0.12
N ARG A 4 -4.17 -16.62 0.13
CA ARG A 4 -3.02 -15.72 0.26
C ARG A 4 -2.71 -14.98 -1.05
N ASP A 5 -3.37 -15.40 -2.14
CA ASP A 5 -3.07 -14.93 -3.50
C ASP A 5 -4.15 -14.00 -4.05
N ARG A 6 -5.20 -13.68 -3.25
CA ARG A 6 -6.28 -12.78 -3.68
C ARG A 6 -6.87 -11.98 -2.53
N ILE A 7 -7.31 -10.76 -2.82
CA ILE A 7 -8.12 -9.95 -1.92
C ILE A 7 -9.58 -10.04 -2.33
N THR A 8 -10.43 -10.34 -1.35
CA THR A 8 -11.89 -10.32 -1.50
C THR A 8 -12.41 -9.03 -0.90
N TYR A 9 -13.07 -8.23 -1.73
CA TYR A 9 -13.76 -7.00 -1.32
C TYR A 9 -15.27 -7.25 -1.23
N TYR A 10 -15.84 -6.94 -0.07
CA TYR A 10 -17.26 -7.12 0.20
C TYR A 10 -18.05 -5.84 -0.10
N PRO A 11 -19.34 -5.93 -0.47
CA PRO A 11 -20.16 -4.76 -0.78
C PRO A 11 -20.26 -3.74 0.36
N ASN A 12 -20.18 -4.21 1.61
CA ASN A 12 -20.21 -3.36 2.80
C ASN A 12 -18.87 -2.67 3.11
N GLY A 13 -17.92 -2.62 2.19
CA GLY A 13 -16.60 -2.00 2.40
C GLY A 13 -15.61 -2.83 3.22
N ARG A 14 -16.02 -3.99 3.72
CA ARG A 14 -15.06 -4.93 4.34
C ARG A 14 -14.17 -5.56 3.28
N TRP A 15 -12.98 -5.98 3.68
CA TRP A 15 -12.08 -6.75 2.84
C TRP A 15 -11.32 -7.80 3.65
N LYS A 16 -10.87 -8.85 2.98
CA LYS A 16 -9.99 -9.87 3.53
C LYS A 16 -9.13 -10.47 2.44
N GLY A 17 -7.87 -10.73 2.72
CA GLY A 17 -6.97 -11.40 1.77
C GLY A 17 -5.52 -11.12 2.06
N GLY A 18 -4.69 -11.22 1.04
CA GLY A 18 -3.27 -11.01 1.15
C GLY A 18 -2.56 -10.88 -0.19
N GLY A 19 -1.24 -10.95 -0.11
CA GLY A 19 -0.38 -10.96 -1.28
C GLY A 19 1.04 -11.41 -0.94
N ILE A 20 1.84 -11.49 -2.00
CA ILE A 20 3.26 -11.80 -1.92
C ILE A 20 4.03 -10.50 -1.70
N ILE A 21 5.09 -10.58 -0.91
CA ILE A 21 6.05 -9.50 -0.72
C ILE A 21 7.19 -9.71 -1.72
N PRO A 22 7.47 -8.73 -2.60
CA PRO A 22 8.62 -8.80 -3.51
C PRO A 22 9.91 -9.05 -2.75
N SER A 23 10.79 -9.91 -3.27
CA SER A 23 12.04 -10.29 -2.59
C SER A 23 12.86 -9.07 -2.14
N ALA A 24 12.96 -8.07 -3.01
CA ALA A 24 13.64 -6.80 -2.76
C ALA A 24 13.05 -5.96 -1.61
N LEU A 25 11.81 -6.25 -1.21
CA LEU A 25 11.07 -5.48 -0.20
C LEU A 25 10.80 -6.27 1.09
N ARG A 26 11.27 -7.52 1.20
CA ARG A 26 10.99 -8.40 2.37
C ARG A 26 11.72 -8.00 3.64
N THR A 27 12.89 -7.39 3.53
CA THR A 27 13.74 -7.02 4.66
C THR A 27 14.20 -5.59 4.56
N VAL A 28 14.29 -4.90 5.70
CA VAL A 28 14.75 -3.50 5.80
C VAL A 28 16.11 -3.50 6.50
N ASP A 29 17.08 -4.16 5.89
CA ASP A 29 18.45 -4.27 6.44
C ASP A 29 19.24 -2.97 6.20
N ASP A 30 19.03 -2.36 5.02
CA ASP A 30 19.48 -1.01 4.67
C ASP A 30 18.26 -0.20 4.24
N LEU A 31 17.88 0.78 5.06
CA LEU A 31 16.68 1.59 4.83
C LEU A 31 16.80 2.42 3.55
N SER A 32 17.99 2.97 3.25
CA SER A 32 18.19 3.80 2.07
C SER A 32 18.09 2.98 0.79
N ASP A 33 18.71 1.80 0.75
CA ASP A 33 18.59 0.88 -0.39
C ASP A 33 17.15 0.38 -0.54
N TRP A 34 16.49 0.01 0.57
CA TRP A 34 15.09 -0.41 0.56
C TRP A 34 14.18 0.67 -0.01
N ILE A 35 14.36 1.93 0.41
CA ILE A 35 13.64 3.09 -0.12
C ILE A 35 13.85 3.21 -1.62
N GLY A 36 15.10 3.10 -2.10
CA GLY A 36 15.42 3.13 -3.53
C GLY A 36 14.65 2.06 -4.31
N ARG A 37 14.69 0.81 -3.84
CA ARG A 37 13.98 -0.33 -4.45
C ARG A 37 12.46 -0.13 -4.44
N PHE A 38 11.92 0.42 -3.35
CA PHE A 38 10.48 0.70 -3.22
C PHE A 38 10.02 1.81 -4.18
N VAL A 39 10.79 2.89 -4.29
CA VAL A 39 10.53 3.99 -5.23
C VAL A 39 10.63 3.49 -6.67
N ASP A 40 11.59 2.63 -6.99
CA ASP A 40 11.70 2.04 -8.33
C ASP A 40 10.53 1.11 -8.65
N PHE A 41 10.05 0.35 -7.68
CA PHE A 41 8.83 -0.45 -7.82
C PHE A 41 7.61 0.44 -8.15
N CYS A 42 7.46 1.56 -7.44
CA CYS A 42 6.44 2.56 -7.76
C CYS A 42 6.62 3.05 -9.21
N ARG A 43 7.84 3.48 -9.60
CA ARG A 43 8.11 4.01 -10.96
C ARG A 43 7.77 3.01 -12.05
N GLN A 44 8.09 1.74 -11.85
CA GLN A 44 7.73 0.67 -12.77
C GLN A 44 6.22 0.53 -12.90
N LEU A 45 5.49 0.57 -11.78
CA LEU A 45 4.02 0.53 -11.79
C LEU A 45 3.41 1.70 -12.59
N GLY A 46 3.91 2.92 -12.42
CA GLY A 46 3.48 4.08 -13.21
C GLY A 46 3.78 3.93 -14.72
N LYS A 47 4.94 3.39 -15.08
CA LYS A 47 5.29 3.08 -16.48
C LYS A 47 4.36 2.03 -17.08
N THR A 48 4.09 0.95 -16.33
CA THR A 48 3.18 -0.12 -16.74
C THR A 48 1.76 0.40 -16.98
N TYR A 49 1.23 1.23 -16.07
CA TYR A 49 -0.06 1.88 -16.27
C TYR A 49 -0.09 2.78 -17.53
N THR A 50 0.96 3.57 -17.74
CA THR A 50 1.07 4.45 -18.93
C THR A 50 1.13 3.63 -20.22
N LEU A 51 1.77 2.47 -20.19
CA LEU A 51 1.82 1.56 -21.34
C LEU A 51 0.44 0.98 -21.66
N PHE A 52 -0.29 0.51 -20.65
CA PHE A 52 -1.62 -0.08 -20.83
C PHE A 52 -2.68 0.94 -21.25
N SER A 53 -2.70 2.11 -20.61
CA SER A 53 -3.65 3.19 -20.96
C SER A 53 -3.49 3.76 -22.37
N ARG A 54 -2.33 3.59 -23.02
CA ARG A 54 -2.10 4.09 -24.39
C ARG A 54 -2.83 3.32 -25.48
N ASN A 55 -3.21 2.06 -25.24
CA ASN A 55 -3.74 1.21 -26.31
C ASN A 55 -5.21 1.51 -26.66
N ASP A 56 -6.06 1.88 -25.69
CA ASP A 56 -7.47 2.26 -25.95
C ASP A 56 -8.04 3.25 -24.90
N GLY A 57 -7.21 3.83 -24.03
CA GLY A 57 -7.66 4.70 -22.93
C GLY A 57 -8.26 3.97 -21.73
N GLU A 58 -8.58 2.69 -21.88
CA GLU A 58 -9.16 1.84 -20.85
C GLU A 58 -8.25 0.66 -20.50
N LEU A 59 -8.21 0.31 -19.21
CA LEU A 59 -7.57 -0.92 -18.75
C LEU A 59 -8.53 -2.09 -18.95
N ILE A 60 -8.11 -3.13 -19.68
CA ILE A 60 -8.94 -4.32 -19.94
C ILE A 60 -8.32 -5.60 -19.37
N GLY A 61 -9.19 -6.50 -18.90
CA GLY A 61 -8.86 -7.88 -18.52
C GLY A 61 -7.50 -8.08 -17.82
N GLN A 62 -6.52 -8.57 -18.59
CA GLN A 62 -5.18 -8.91 -18.12
C GLN A 62 -4.39 -7.70 -17.56
N GLU A 63 -4.59 -6.50 -18.10
CA GLU A 63 -3.91 -5.28 -17.66
C GLU A 63 -4.35 -4.88 -16.25
N LYS A 64 -5.66 -4.94 -15.99
CA LYS A 64 -6.25 -4.75 -14.65
C LYS A 64 -5.69 -5.77 -13.66
N ALA A 65 -5.59 -7.04 -14.07
CA ALA A 65 -5.03 -8.10 -13.24
C ALA A 65 -3.55 -7.87 -12.90
N THR A 66 -2.73 -7.49 -13.88
CA THR A 66 -1.31 -7.17 -13.67
C THR A 66 -1.13 -6.00 -12.73
N LEU A 67 -1.86 -4.90 -12.94
CA LEU A 67 -1.79 -3.74 -12.04
C LEU A 67 -2.27 -4.07 -10.62
N SER A 68 -3.33 -4.87 -10.48
CA SER A 68 -3.82 -5.37 -9.19
C SER A 68 -2.76 -6.19 -8.44
N VAL A 69 -2.03 -7.08 -9.14
CA VAL A 69 -0.91 -7.82 -8.52
C VAL A 69 0.15 -6.85 -8.01
N SER A 70 0.60 -5.91 -8.84
CA SER A 70 1.63 -4.94 -8.43
C SER A 70 1.18 -4.01 -7.31
N LEU A 71 -0.09 -3.61 -7.24
CA LEU A 71 -0.61 -2.84 -6.11
C LEU A 71 -0.60 -3.64 -4.80
N ARG A 72 -0.88 -4.95 -4.87
CA ARG A 72 -0.82 -5.82 -3.68
C ARG A 72 0.61 -6.07 -3.21
N GLU A 73 1.55 -6.14 -4.14
CA GLU A 73 2.99 -6.16 -3.84
C GLU A 73 3.45 -4.85 -3.19
N LEU A 74 2.97 -3.70 -3.69
CA LEU A 74 3.21 -2.38 -3.11
C LEU A 74 2.68 -2.29 -1.67
N ALA A 75 1.44 -2.75 -1.44
CA ALA A 75 0.87 -2.85 -0.10
C ALA A 75 1.72 -3.75 0.81
N GLY A 76 2.22 -4.87 0.29
CA GLY A 76 3.15 -5.75 1.01
C GLY A 76 4.41 -5.03 1.49
N GLY A 77 5.04 -4.24 0.62
CA GLY A 77 6.20 -3.42 0.98
C GLY A 77 5.87 -2.39 2.07
N LEU A 78 4.72 -1.70 1.96
CA LEU A 78 4.25 -0.78 3.00
C LEU A 78 4.06 -1.48 4.35
N PHE A 79 3.54 -2.70 4.37
CA PHE A 79 3.32 -3.44 5.60
C PHE A 79 4.62 -4.00 6.21
N VAL A 80 5.61 -4.38 5.40
CA VAL A 80 6.97 -4.67 5.90
C VAL A 80 7.54 -3.43 6.57
N PHE A 81 7.40 -2.27 5.92
CA PHE A 81 7.91 -1.02 6.45
C PHE A 81 7.20 -0.62 7.77
N ARG A 82 5.87 -0.74 7.82
CA ARG A 82 5.09 -0.58 9.07
C ARG A 82 5.57 -1.51 10.18
N ARG A 83 5.86 -2.77 9.87
CA ARG A 83 6.37 -3.74 10.84
C ARG A 83 7.73 -3.32 11.39
N TYR A 84 8.63 -2.81 10.54
CA TYR A 84 9.92 -2.27 10.97
C TYR A 84 9.75 -1.08 11.94
N LEU A 85 8.78 -0.20 11.69
CA LEU A 85 8.49 0.94 12.56
C LEU A 85 7.84 0.53 13.90
N THR A 86 7.21 -0.64 13.98
CA THR A 86 6.53 -1.10 15.19
C THR A 86 7.54 -1.85 16.08
N PRO A 87 7.93 -1.32 17.25
CA PRO A 87 8.85 -2.05 18.14
C PRO A 87 8.18 -3.35 18.60
N GLU A 88 8.95 -4.45 18.67
CA GLU A 88 8.46 -5.77 19.04
C GLU A 88 7.82 -5.75 20.45
N ALA A 89 6.49 -5.81 20.52
CA ALA A 89 5.74 -6.23 21.70
C ALA A 89 4.46 -6.97 21.28
N PRO A 90 4.04 -7.99 22.06
CA PRO A 90 3.30 -9.14 21.57
C PRO A 90 1.82 -8.86 21.34
N ALA A 91 1.27 -9.50 20.30
CA ALA A 91 -0.08 -10.05 20.23
C ALA A 91 -1.24 -9.26 20.90
N ALA A 92 -1.32 -7.95 20.71
CA ALA A 92 -2.55 -7.19 20.89
C ALA A 92 -2.39 -5.82 20.23
N PHE A 93 -2.56 -5.78 18.90
CA PHE A 93 -2.82 -4.50 18.25
C PHE A 93 -4.25 -4.09 18.66
N ASN A 94 -4.36 -3.37 19.77
CA ASN A 94 -5.59 -2.67 20.11
C ASN A 94 -5.86 -1.70 18.96
N ALA A 95 -6.97 -1.93 18.28
CA ALA A 95 -7.50 -1.04 17.28
C ALA A 95 -7.48 0.37 17.85
N VAL A 96 -6.67 1.25 17.25
CA VAL A 96 -6.90 2.68 17.41
C VAL A 96 -8.20 2.94 16.64
N GLU A 97 -9.32 2.84 17.35
CA GLU A 97 -10.62 3.33 16.91
C GLU A 97 -10.51 4.85 16.78
N ASN A 98 -9.96 5.31 15.67
CA ASN A 98 -10.17 6.67 15.22
C ASN A 98 -11.54 6.68 14.53
N GLU A 99 -12.49 7.35 15.18
CA GLU A 99 -13.95 7.35 14.99
C GLU A 99 -14.48 7.65 13.57
N ARG A 100 -13.64 7.73 12.52
CA ARG A 100 -14.08 7.92 11.12
C ARG A 100 -13.20 7.30 10.02
N ARG A 101 -12.10 6.58 10.29
CA ARG A 101 -11.07 6.37 9.25
C ARG A 101 -10.60 4.92 9.21
N VAL A 102 -10.44 4.41 7.99
CA VAL A 102 -9.93 3.08 7.59
C VAL A 102 -9.28 2.30 8.74
N SER A 103 -9.83 1.14 9.09
CA SER A 103 -9.24 0.24 10.07
C SER A 103 -8.95 -1.12 9.43
N PHE A 104 -7.72 -1.62 9.61
CA PHE A 104 -7.35 -2.95 9.17
C PHE A 104 -6.32 -3.60 10.10
N SER A 105 -6.35 -4.92 10.14
CA SER A 105 -5.38 -5.76 10.85
C SER A 105 -4.55 -6.52 9.82
N ILE A 106 -3.23 -6.40 9.91
CA ILE A 106 -2.27 -7.03 8.99
C ILE A 106 -1.31 -7.92 9.76
N THR A 107 -1.06 -9.11 9.21
CA THR A 107 0.03 -10.01 9.58
C THR A 107 1.02 -10.07 8.42
N VAL A 108 2.29 -9.84 8.72
CA VAL A 108 3.39 -9.95 7.75
C VAL A 108 4.20 -11.20 8.11
N GLU A 109 4.31 -12.13 7.18
CA GLU A 109 5.19 -13.30 7.26
C GLU A 109 6.46 -13.05 6.40
N THR A 110 7.37 -14.02 6.31
CA THR A 110 8.64 -13.87 5.59
C THR A 110 8.48 -13.50 4.11
N THR A 111 7.46 -14.04 3.45
CA THR A 111 7.26 -13.88 2.00
C THR A 111 5.88 -13.40 1.61
N THR A 112 4.95 -13.34 2.57
CA THR A 112 3.55 -13.02 2.32
C THR A 112 3.03 -12.08 3.39
N TRP A 113 1.95 -11.39 3.07
CA TRP A 113 1.17 -10.65 4.03
C TRP A 113 -0.29 -11.07 3.91
N CYS A 114 -1.03 -11.01 5.02
CA CYS A 114 -2.47 -11.21 5.01
C CYS A 114 -3.15 -10.26 5.99
N GLY A 115 -4.42 -9.98 5.76
CA GLY A 115 -5.16 -9.06 6.60
C GLY A 115 -6.64 -9.04 6.32
N TRP A 116 -7.30 -8.21 7.11
CA TRP A 116 -8.72 -7.91 6.99
C TRP A 116 -8.98 -6.50 7.51
N GLY A 117 -10.05 -5.87 7.06
CA GLY A 117 -10.41 -4.54 7.53
C GLY A 117 -11.62 -3.95 6.84
N PHE A 118 -11.76 -2.65 6.99
CA PHE A 118 -12.81 -1.85 6.40
C PHE A 118 -12.21 -0.68 5.63
N LEU A 119 -12.51 -0.64 4.33
CA LEU A 119 -12.24 0.48 3.43
C LEU A 119 -13.60 1.12 3.11
N PRO A 120 -13.94 2.29 3.70
CA PRO A 120 -15.11 3.03 3.25
C PRO A 120 -14.98 3.24 1.75
N PHE A 121 -16.11 3.34 1.03
CA PHE A 121 -16.08 3.75 -0.38
C PHE A 121 -15.45 5.14 -0.45
N ALA A 122 -14.13 5.18 -0.65
CA ALA A 122 -13.45 6.41 -0.95
C ALA A 122 -13.92 6.85 -2.34
N HIS A 123 -14.18 8.15 -2.51
CA HIS A 123 -14.33 8.74 -3.83
C HIS A 123 -13.03 8.52 -4.59
N ILE A 124 -12.98 7.47 -5.39
CA ILE A 124 -11.95 7.29 -6.40
C ILE A 124 -12.34 8.27 -7.50
N PRO A 125 -11.55 9.31 -7.80
CA PRO A 125 -11.93 10.29 -8.81
C PRO A 125 -12.14 9.58 -10.14
N GLU A 126 -13.40 9.51 -10.57
CA GLU A 126 -13.87 8.68 -11.69
C GLU A 126 -13.25 9.05 -13.05
N ARG A 127 -12.50 10.17 -13.16
CA ARG A 127 -12.01 10.68 -14.45
C ARG A 127 -10.51 10.94 -14.59
N ASP A 128 -9.74 11.01 -13.49
CA ASP A 128 -8.29 11.27 -13.54
C ASP A 128 -7.46 10.01 -13.17
N GLY A 129 -8.08 8.84 -13.32
CA GLY A 129 -7.75 7.54 -12.73
C GLY A 129 -6.26 7.19 -12.68
N PHE A 130 -5.85 6.55 -11.57
CA PHE A 130 -4.53 5.99 -11.29
C PHE A 130 -3.30 6.92 -11.40
N ALA A 131 -3.05 7.58 -12.54
CA ALA A 131 -1.90 8.45 -12.76
C ALA A 131 -1.85 9.63 -11.79
N ARG A 132 -3.00 10.28 -11.55
CA ARG A 132 -3.10 11.35 -10.56
C ARG A 132 -2.81 10.85 -9.16
N TRP A 133 -3.44 9.74 -8.77
CA TRP A 133 -3.19 9.13 -7.47
C TRP A 133 -1.72 8.70 -7.30
N TYR A 134 -1.15 8.05 -8.31
CA TYR A 134 0.20 7.57 -8.31
C TYR A 134 1.21 8.73 -8.15
N ASN A 135 1.06 9.81 -8.93
CA ASN A 135 1.98 10.94 -8.91
C ASN A 135 1.73 11.91 -7.76
N GLU A 136 0.48 12.32 -7.54
CA GLU A 136 0.13 13.38 -6.58
C GLU A 136 -0.08 12.86 -5.16
N VAL A 137 -0.36 11.57 -4.99
CA VAL A 137 -0.69 11.00 -3.69
C VAL A 137 0.35 10.00 -3.23
N LEU A 138 0.56 8.92 -3.99
CA LEU A 138 1.48 7.85 -3.61
C LEU A 138 2.94 8.35 -3.58
N LEU A 139 3.49 8.80 -4.71
CA LEU A 139 4.90 9.22 -4.78
C LEU A 139 5.20 10.42 -3.87
N TYR A 140 4.30 11.40 -3.81
CA TYR A 140 4.48 12.60 -2.99
C TYR A 140 4.53 12.25 -1.48
N ARG A 141 3.50 11.56 -0.96
CA ARG A 141 3.43 11.20 0.47
C ARG A 141 4.53 10.24 0.88
N LEU A 142 4.92 9.32 -0.02
CA LEU A 142 6.04 8.43 0.21
C LEU A 142 7.36 9.18 0.26
N GLY A 143 7.62 10.08 -0.69
CA GLY A 143 8.85 10.88 -0.72
C GLY A 143 9.05 11.66 0.58
N ASP A 144 8.00 12.33 1.08
CA ASP A 144 8.07 13.05 2.34
C ASP A 144 8.28 12.12 3.54
N THR A 145 7.55 11.01 3.63
CA THR A 145 7.69 10.06 4.74
C THR A 145 9.10 9.48 4.79
N LEU A 146 9.60 9.00 3.65
CA LEU A 146 10.90 8.34 3.52
C LEU A 146 12.07 9.32 3.72
N ARG A 147 11.91 10.60 3.36
CA ARG A 147 12.88 11.65 3.67
C ARG A 147 12.99 11.92 5.16
N VAL A 148 11.85 12.11 5.84
CA VAL A 148 11.81 12.36 7.29
C VAL A 148 12.47 11.21 8.06
N LEU A 149 12.27 9.97 7.60
CA LEU A 149 12.91 8.77 8.15
C LEU A 149 14.43 8.73 7.95
N ALA A 150 14.90 9.07 6.75
CA ALA A 150 16.32 9.11 6.45
C ALA A 150 17.04 10.19 7.28
N ASP A 151 16.38 11.30 7.57
CA ASP A 151 16.94 12.35 8.42
C ASP A 151 16.92 11.96 9.90
N ALA A 152 15.85 11.36 10.42
CA ALA A 152 15.81 10.86 11.80
C ALA A 152 16.83 9.73 12.08
N GLN A 153 17.20 8.95 11.07
CA GLN A 153 18.30 7.98 11.17
C GLN A 153 19.67 8.67 11.34
N LYS A 154 19.90 9.81 10.68
CA LYS A 154 21.15 10.58 10.84
C LYS A 154 21.30 11.16 12.24
N ASP A 155 20.17 11.54 12.84
CA ASP A 155 20.12 12.09 14.20
C ASP A 155 20.19 11.00 15.29
N GLY A 156 20.20 9.72 14.88
CA GLY A 156 20.44 8.57 15.76
C GLY A 156 19.26 8.19 16.66
N THR A 157 18.12 8.90 16.58
CA THR A 157 16.90 8.57 17.33
C THR A 157 15.65 8.97 16.55
N VAL A 158 14.69 8.05 16.45
CA VAL A 158 13.33 8.34 15.99
C VAL A 158 12.44 8.38 17.23
N SER A 159 11.84 9.53 17.53
CA SER A 159 10.92 9.65 18.66
C SER A 159 9.63 8.83 18.43
N ASP A 160 8.94 8.48 19.52
CA ASP A 160 7.65 7.78 19.43
C ASP A 160 6.60 8.60 18.66
N THR A 161 6.65 9.93 18.76
CA THR A 161 5.75 10.83 18.02
C THR A 161 6.00 10.78 16.51
N GLU A 162 7.28 10.81 16.08
CA GLU A 162 7.65 10.69 14.67
C GLU A 162 7.28 9.32 14.12
N ARG A 163 7.59 8.26 14.87
CA ARG A 163 7.25 6.88 14.54
C ARG A 163 5.74 6.70 14.35
N ASN A 164 4.92 7.18 15.29
CA ASN A 164 3.46 7.10 15.20
C ASN A 164 2.92 7.89 14.00
N SER A 165 3.51 9.05 13.72
CA SER A 165 3.15 9.85 12.54
C SER A 165 3.48 9.12 11.24
N MET A 166 4.64 8.48 11.17
CA MET A 166 5.06 7.68 10.01
C MET A 166 4.15 6.45 9.83
N ILE A 167 3.80 5.75 10.90
CA ILE A 167 2.85 4.62 10.85
C ILE A 167 1.50 5.08 10.28
N ALA A 168 0.97 6.21 10.77
CA ALA A 168 -0.31 6.74 10.29
C ALA A 168 -0.27 7.08 8.78
N VAL A 169 0.83 7.64 8.29
CA VAL A 169 0.99 7.92 6.86
C VAL A 169 1.08 6.63 6.04
N VAL A 170 1.88 5.66 6.50
CA VAL A 170 1.99 4.34 5.83
C VAL A 170 0.64 3.65 5.76
N GLU A 171 -0.14 3.69 6.84
CA GLU A 171 -1.49 3.11 6.88
C GLU A 171 -2.45 3.83 5.93
N GLN A 172 -2.37 5.17 5.84
CA GLN A 172 -3.16 5.93 4.89
C GLN A 172 -2.80 5.57 3.44
N VAL A 173 -1.51 5.54 3.10
CA VAL A 173 -1.07 5.19 1.74
C VAL A 173 -1.51 3.77 1.40
N ALA A 174 -1.34 2.81 2.32
CA ALA A 174 -1.79 1.44 2.12
C ALA A 174 -3.31 1.34 1.90
N ALA A 175 -4.10 2.11 2.65
CA ALA A 175 -5.55 2.18 2.46
C ALA A 175 -5.94 2.64 1.04
N GLU A 176 -5.24 3.64 0.53
CA GLU A 176 -5.49 4.18 -0.80
C GLU A 176 -5.07 3.18 -1.89
N VAL A 177 -3.93 2.51 -1.72
CA VAL A 177 -3.47 1.42 -2.61
C VAL A 177 -4.55 0.34 -2.72
N LEU A 178 -5.07 -0.13 -1.58
CA LEU A 178 -6.13 -1.14 -1.53
C LEU A 178 -7.46 -0.64 -2.10
N SER A 179 -7.77 0.65 -1.95
CA SER A 179 -8.97 1.25 -2.54
C SER A 179 -8.92 1.23 -4.06
N ILE A 180 -7.75 1.45 -4.64
CA ILE A 180 -7.54 1.41 -6.10
C ILE A 180 -7.53 -0.01 -6.61
N ASP A 181 -6.88 -0.93 -5.90
CA ASP A 181 -6.94 -2.35 -6.22
C ASP A 181 -8.41 -2.82 -6.27
N ARG A 182 -9.21 -2.44 -5.26
CA ARG A 182 -10.65 -2.68 -5.27
C ARG A 182 -11.31 -2.15 -6.53
N ALA A 183 -11.06 -0.89 -6.90
CA ALA A 183 -11.66 -0.26 -8.10
C ALA A 183 -11.34 -1.00 -9.39
N LEU A 184 -10.08 -1.43 -9.55
CA LEU A 184 -9.60 -2.18 -10.70
C LEU A 184 -10.28 -3.55 -10.79
N VAL A 185 -10.47 -4.22 -9.64
CA VAL A 185 -11.05 -5.57 -9.57
C VAL A 185 -12.58 -5.56 -9.65
N THR A 186 -13.25 -4.54 -9.11
CA THR A 186 -14.72 -4.45 -9.11
C THR A 186 -15.29 -3.71 -10.32
N GLY A 187 -14.46 -3.21 -11.23
CA GLY A 187 -14.90 -2.57 -12.46
C GLY A 187 -15.38 -1.13 -12.31
N TYR A 188 -15.06 -0.45 -11.21
CA TYR A 188 -15.36 0.99 -11.04
C TYR A 188 -14.38 1.91 -11.80
N VAL A 189 -13.32 1.34 -12.38
CA VAL A 189 -12.49 2.01 -13.40
C VAL A 189 -13.03 1.58 -14.77
N SER A 190 -14.20 2.11 -15.11
CA SER A 190 -14.81 2.07 -16.44
C SER A 190 -15.19 3.51 -16.76
N GLY A 191 -14.60 4.07 -17.82
CA GLY A 191 -14.98 5.37 -18.36
C GLY A 191 -16.34 5.30 -19.03
#